data_AF-A0A8H8DEZ9-F1
#
_entry.id   AF-A0A8H8DEZ9-F1
#
_cell.length_a   1.000
_cell.length_b   1.000
_cell.length_c   1.000
_cell.angle_alpha   90.00
_cell.angle_beta   90.00
_cell.angle_gamma   90.00
#
_symmetry.space_group_name_H-M   'P 1'
#
loop_
_entity.id
_entity.type
_entity.pdbx_description
1 polymer ?
#
loop_
_entity_poly.entity_id
_entity_poly.type
_entity_poly.pdbx_seq_one_letter_code
_entity_poly.pdbx_strand_id
1 'polypeptide(L)'
;CPDSLHPRTSPVPPAASAYFRDRSPPRASSLPIAILSFLLCALRLLTRSLTTDKKPAAAPAGKAPAKTASTTKEGKIKKKAARRETYSTFIYRVLKQVHPDTGISNKAMSILNSFVNDIFERIAAEASKLAAYSKRSTISSREIHTAVRLVLPGELSKHAVSEGTKAVTKYTSAAK
;
A
#
# COMPACT_ATOMS: atom_id res chain seq x y z
N CYS A 1 -52.54 54.14 16.04
CA CYS A 1 -51.57 53.49 16.94
C CYS A 1 -50.95 52.30 16.22
N PRO A 2 -49.70 52.38 15.75
CA PRO A 2 -48.95 51.23 15.32
C PRO A 2 -48.19 50.64 16.50
N ASP A 3 -48.21 49.31 16.69
CA ASP A 3 -47.11 48.64 17.38
C ASP A 3 -46.91 47.20 16.88
N SER A 4 -46.00 47.11 15.91
CA SER A 4 -44.80 46.27 15.94
C SER A 4 -44.94 44.76 16.23
N LEU A 5 -44.62 43.96 15.21
CA LEU A 5 -44.34 42.52 15.31
C LEU A 5 -43.20 42.24 16.31
N HIS A 6 -43.16 41.04 16.89
CA HIS A 6 -42.00 40.14 16.75
C HIS A 6 -42.32 38.68 17.15
N PRO A 7 -41.83 37.67 16.41
CA PRO A 7 -41.92 36.26 16.82
C PRO A 7 -40.89 35.92 17.90
N ARG A 8 -41.22 34.97 18.79
CA ARG A 8 -40.29 34.47 19.82
C ARG A 8 -39.13 33.69 19.19
N THR A 9 -37.97 34.32 19.10
CA THR A 9 -36.70 33.66 18.82
C THR A 9 -36.22 32.87 20.03
N SER A 10 -35.85 31.61 19.84
CA SER A 10 -35.20 30.79 20.87
C SER A 10 -33.73 31.22 21.04
N PRO A 11 -33.21 31.39 22.28
CA PRO A 11 -31.81 31.76 22.48
C PRO A 11 -30.83 30.71 21.98
N VAL A 12 -29.84 31.14 21.19
CA VAL A 12 -28.67 30.34 20.82
C VAL A 12 -27.59 30.54 21.88
N PRO A 13 -27.07 29.50 22.56
CA PRO A 13 -25.96 29.65 23.49
C PRO A 13 -24.64 29.89 22.72
N PRO A 14 -23.76 30.79 23.22
CA PRO A 14 -22.55 31.18 22.50
C PRO A 14 -21.42 30.14 22.60
N ALA A 15 -20.62 30.04 21.54
CA ALA A 15 -19.35 29.33 21.57
C ALA A 15 -18.22 30.25 22.06
N ALA A 16 -17.57 29.91 23.19
CA ALA A 16 -16.25 30.44 23.53
C ALA A 16 -15.50 29.55 24.54
N SER A 17 -14.23 29.26 24.21
CA SER A 17 -13.10 29.13 25.15
C SER A 17 -13.25 28.29 26.44
N ALA A 18 -12.99 26.98 26.33
CA ALA A 18 -12.50 26.16 27.45
C ALA A 18 -11.27 25.32 27.06
N TYR A 19 -10.27 25.97 26.44
CA TYR A 19 -8.91 25.44 26.46
C TYR A 19 -8.30 25.74 27.85
N PHE A 20 -7.75 24.72 28.52
CA PHE A 20 -6.44 24.71 29.23
C PHE A 20 -6.41 23.97 30.60
N ARG A 21 -5.69 22.82 30.61
CA ARG A 21 -4.94 22.15 31.72
C ARG A 21 -5.62 21.64 33.00
N ASP A 22 -5.09 20.63 33.71
CA ASP A 22 -3.78 19.91 33.60
C ASP A 22 -4.04 18.37 33.57
N ARG A 23 -3.43 17.48 32.76
CA ARG A 23 -2.04 17.25 32.29
C ARG A 23 -1.08 16.59 33.33
N SER A 24 -1.57 16.16 34.50
CA SER A 24 -0.78 15.37 35.47
C SER A 24 -0.56 13.89 35.06
N PRO A 25 0.51 13.21 35.55
CA PRO A 25 1.42 12.43 34.68
C PRO A 25 1.33 10.88 34.80
N PRO A 26 2.03 10.10 33.95
CA PRO A 26 1.79 8.66 33.78
C PRO A 26 2.44 7.78 34.86
N ARG A 27 1.82 6.62 35.15
CA ARG A 27 2.38 5.59 36.05
C ARG A 27 2.63 4.26 35.33
N ALA A 28 3.91 4.08 34.98
CA ALA A 28 4.68 2.84 35.04
C ALA A 28 4.00 1.47 34.80
N SER A 29 4.17 0.93 33.57
CA SER A 29 4.38 -0.52 33.34
C SER A 29 4.93 -0.81 31.92
N SER A 30 5.90 0.00 31.44
CA SER A 30 6.27 0.08 30.01
C SER A 30 7.74 -0.24 29.69
N LEU A 31 8.23 -1.41 30.10
CA LEU A 31 9.60 -1.90 29.80
C LEU A 31 9.64 -3.41 29.49
N PRO A 32 8.96 -3.88 28.42
CA PRO A 32 9.73 -4.69 27.46
C PRO A 32 9.40 -4.48 25.97
N ILE A 33 8.16 -4.10 25.62
CA ILE A 33 7.67 -4.12 24.22
C ILE A 33 8.36 -3.05 23.35
N ALA A 34 8.62 -1.87 23.92
CA ALA A 34 9.35 -0.80 23.23
C ALA A 34 10.79 -1.21 22.90
N ILE A 35 11.45 -1.98 23.79
CA ILE A 35 12.81 -2.49 23.58
C ILE A 35 12.81 -3.51 22.43
N LEU A 36 11.84 -4.44 22.41
CA LEU A 36 11.72 -5.40 21.31
C LEU A 36 11.46 -4.73 19.96
N SER A 37 10.62 -3.67 19.94
CA SER A 37 10.40 -2.86 18.74
C SER A 37 11.64 -2.08 18.29
N PHE A 38 12.43 -1.54 19.22
CA PHE A 38 13.68 -0.85 18.91
C PHE A 38 14.75 -1.83 18.41
N LEU A 39 14.86 -3.01 19.00
CA LEU A 39 15.82 -4.05 18.61
C LEU A 39 15.50 -4.61 17.22
N LEU A 40 14.22 -4.87 16.91
CA LEU A 40 13.80 -5.31 15.58
C LEU A 40 13.99 -4.22 14.51
N CYS A 41 13.88 -2.93 14.90
CA CYS A 41 14.18 -1.80 14.03
C CYS A 41 15.70 -1.66 13.79
N ALA A 42 16.51 -1.79 14.84
CA ALA A 42 17.98 -1.76 14.76
C ALA A 42 18.52 -2.91 13.89
N LEU A 43 17.97 -4.13 14.02
CA LEU A 43 18.37 -5.28 13.19
C LEU A 43 18.05 -5.04 11.69
N ARG A 44 16.93 -4.35 11.39
CA ARG A 44 16.55 -3.93 10.03
C ARG A 44 17.37 -2.76 9.48
N LEU A 45 17.96 -1.94 10.34
CA LEU A 45 18.85 -0.84 9.92
C LEU A 45 20.28 -1.35 9.69
N LEU A 46 20.79 -2.24 10.56
CA LEU A 46 22.15 -2.77 10.43
C LEU A 46 22.32 -3.67 9.18
N THR A 47 21.31 -4.48 8.86
CA THR A 47 21.30 -5.33 7.65
C THR A 47 21.16 -4.54 6.34
N ARG A 48 20.80 -3.25 6.39
CA ARG A 48 20.78 -2.37 5.21
C ARG A 48 22.16 -1.84 4.81
N SER A 49 23.18 -2.04 5.65
CA SER A 49 24.54 -1.50 5.44
C SER A 49 25.44 -2.33 4.52
N LEU A 50 24.95 -3.47 3.99
CA LEU A 50 25.70 -4.34 3.06
C LEU A 50 25.20 -4.22 1.62
N THR A 51 25.20 -2.99 1.09
CA THR A 51 25.26 -2.78 -0.36
C THR A 51 26.64 -3.19 -0.86
N THR A 52 26.76 -4.39 -1.44
CA THR A 52 27.93 -4.74 -2.24
C THR A 52 27.81 -4.08 -3.61
N ASP A 53 28.37 -2.87 -3.74
CA ASP A 53 28.64 -2.27 -5.04
C ASP A 53 29.54 -3.19 -5.88
N LYS A 54 29.15 -3.44 -7.13
CA LYS A 54 30.02 -4.12 -8.11
C LYS A 54 29.87 -3.52 -9.51
N LYS A 55 30.71 -2.53 -9.79
CA LYS A 55 31.00 -1.94 -11.11
C LYS A 55 32.40 -2.47 -11.58
N PRO A 56 32.70 -2.58 -12.89
CA PRO A 56 33.38 -3.77 -13.41
C PRO A 56 34.91 -3.72 -13.44
N ALA A 57 35.51 -4.91 -13.60
CA ALA A 57 36.90 -5.08 -14.02
C ALA A 57 37.00 -5.31 -15.54
N ALA A 58 38.14 -4.92 -16.12
CA ALA A 58 38.36 -4.91 -17.57
C ALA A 58 39.02 -6.19 -18.12
N ALA A 59 39.16 -6.21 -19.45
CA ALA A 59 39.63 -7.24 -20.38
C ALA A 59 40.94 -8.00 -20.04
N PRO A 60 41.29 -9.03 -20.84
CA PRO A 60 42.19 -8.74 -21.97
C PRO A 60 41.68 -9.26 -23.34
N ALA A 61 42.43 -8.95 -24.40
CA ALA A 61 41.99 -9.00 -25.80
C ALA A 61 42.57 -10.17 -26.62
N GLY A 62 41.93 -10.46 -27.77
CA GLY A 62 42.63 -10.78 -29.01
C GLY A 62 42.40 -12.16 -29.65
N LYS A 63 41.68 -12.21 -30.78
CA LYS A 63 42.21 -12.61 -32.12
C LYS A 63 41.16 -12.44 -33.24
N ALA A 64 41.65 -12.54 -34.49
CA ALA A 64 41.11 -11.92 -35.71
C ALA A 64 39.98 -12.73 -36.44
N PRO A 65 39.33 -12.18 -37.49
CA PRO A 65 38.04 -12.67 -38.01
C PRO A 65 38.15 -13.61 -39.22
N ALA A 66 37.09 -14.40 -39.46
CA ALA A 66 36.85 -15.09 -40.73
C ALA A 66 35.41 -14.81 -41.21
N LYS A 67 35.28 -14.41 -42.48
CA LYS A 67 33.98 -14.20 -43.14
C LYS A 67 33.48 -15.52 -43.73
N THR A 68 32.19 -15.79 -43.65
CA THR A 68 31.50 -16.58 -44.68
C THR A 68 30.07 -16.08 -44.84
N ALA A 69 29.75 -15.66 -46.06
CA ALA A 69 28.37 -15.44 -46.55
C ALA A 69 27.69 -16.82 -46.74
N SER A 70 26.38 -16.99 -46.84
CA SER A 70 25.20 -16.13 -46.74
C SER A 70 23.98 -17.07 -46.56
N THR A 71 22.84 -16.58 -46.07
CA THR A 71 21.51 -16.93 -46.64
C THR A 71 20.38 -16.15 -45.98
N THR A 72 19.48 -15.65 -46.82
CA THR A 72 18.28 -14.90 -46.48
C THR A 72 17.29 -15.76 -45.68
N LYS A 73 16.90 -15.30 -44.48
CA LYS A 73 15.62 -15.69 -43.84
C LYS A 73 14.94 -14.47 -43.22
N GLU A 74 14.06 -13.89 -44.04
CA GLU A 74 12.84 -13.15 -43.70
C GLU A 74 12.70 -12.70 -42.24
N GLY A 75 12.69 -11.38 -42.04
CA GLY A 75 12.52 -10.76 -40.74
C GLY A 75 11.14 -11.03 -40.13
N LYS A 76 11.00 -12.15 -39.43
CA LYS A 76 9.95 -12.34 -38.42
C LYS A 76 10.15 -11.28 -37.33
N ILE A 77 9.47 -10.15 -37.49
CA ILE A 77 9.29 -9.16 -36.44
C ILE A 77 8.71 -9.92 -35.24
N LYS A 78 9.57 -10.19 -34.25
CA LYS A 78 9.16 -10.80 -32.99
C LYS A 78 8.24 -9.81 -32.30
N LYS A 79 6.92 -9.94 -32.55
CA LYS A 79 5.88 -9.17 -31.85
C LYS A 79 6.19 -9.30 -30.36
N LYS A 80 6.60 -8.21 -29.73
CA LYS A 80 6.91 -8.19 -28.30
C LYS A 80 5.67 -8.71 -27.59
N ALA A 81 5.80 -9.82 -26.86
CA ALA A 81 4.67 -10.38 -26.12
C ALA A 81 4.10 -9.28 -25.23
N ALA A 82 2.77 -9.07 -25.30
CA ALA A 82 2.11 -8.05 -24.50
C ALA A 82 2.48 -8.28 -23.03
N ARG A 83 3.03 -7.24 -22.39
CA ARG A 83 3.50 -7.33 -21.01
C ARG A 83 2.29 -7.62 -20.13
N ARG A 84 2.14 -8.86 -19.68
CA ARG A 84 1.14 -9.20 -18.66
C ARG A 84 1.54 -8.51 -17.37
N GLU A 85 0.74 -7.56 -16.95
CA GLU A 85 0.84 -6.96 -15.63
C GLU A 85 0.46 -8.02 -14.60
N THR A 86 1.39 -8.31 -13.68
CA THR A 86 1.21 -9.33 -12.65
C THR A 86 1.78 -8.82 -11.33
N TYR A 87 1.22 -9.28 -10.22
CA TYR A 87 1.64 -8.87 -8.89
C TYR A 87 2.92 -9.58 -8.40
N SER A 88 3.51 -10.45 -9.24
CA SER A 88 4.64 -11.32 -8.92
C SER A 88 5.80 -10.61 -8.22
N THR A 89 6.21 -9.44 -8.72
CA THR A 89 7.30 -8.64 -8.13
C THR A 89 6.97 -8.15 -6.73
N PHE A 90 5.71 -7.79 -6.46
CA PHE A 90 5.27 -7.30 -5.14
C PHE A 90 5.12 -8.46 -4.16
N ILE A 91 4.59 -9.60 -4.61
CA ILE A 91 4.48 -10.84 -3.82
C ILE A 91 5.86 -11.28 -3.33
N TYR A 92 6.88 -11.28 -4.21
CA TYR A 92 8.26 -11.58 -3.80
C TYR A 92 8.85 -10.56 -2.83
N ARG A 93 8.57 -9.26 -3.00
CA ARG A 93 9.03 -8.21 -2.07
C ARG A 93 8.41 -8.38 -0.68
N VAL A 94 7.12 -8.69 -0.59
CA VAL A 94 6.43 -8.96 0.68
C VAL A 94 6.95 -10.25 1.31
N LEU A 95 7.13 -11.33 0.54
CA LEU A 95 7.70 -12.58 1.05
C LEU A 95 9.05 -12.34 1.75
N LYS A 96 9.98 -11.63 1.10
CA LYS A 96 11.31 -11.40 1.68
C LYS A 96 11.31 -10.45 2.88
N GLN A 97 10.23 -9.71 3.14
CA GLN A 97 10.04 -8.93 4.37
C GLN A 97 9.59 -9.78 5.57
N VAL A 98 8.96 -10.94 5.33
CA VAL A 98 8.49 -11.87 6.37
C VAL A 98 9.43 -13.07 6.56
N HIS A 99 9.95 -13.63 5.46
CA HIS A 99 10.86 -14.78 5.46
C HIS A 99 11.97 -14.58 4.40
N PRO A 100 13.17 -14.12 4.80
CA PRO A 100 14.25 -13.80 3.86
C PRO A 100 14.81 -15.03 3.14
N ASP A 101 14.75 -16.22 3.75
CA ASP A 101 15.38 -17.44 3.21
C ASP A 101 14.41 -18.34 2.43
N THR A 102 13.10 -18.10 2.53
CA THR A 102 12.07 -18.89 1.84
C THR A 102 11.92 -18.47 0.37
N GLY A 103 11.63 -19.44 -0.51
CA GLY A 103 11.25 -19.23 -1.91
C GLY A 103 9.80 -19.65 -2.18
N ILE A 104 9.21 -19.16 -3.27
CA ILE A 104 7.87 -19.55 -3.74
C ILE A 104 8.03 -20.23 -5.12
N SER A 105 7.28 -21.30 -5.37
CA SER A 105 7.27 -21.98 -6.67
C SER A 105 6.44 -21.22 -7.72
N ASN A 106 6.74 -21.41 -9.01
CA ASN A 106 6.00 -20.75 -10.09
C ASN A 106 4.47 -21.04 -10.05
N LYS A 107 4.07 -22.27 -9.64
CA LYS A 107 2.65 -22.63 -9.46
C LYS A 107 2.00 -21.83 -8.34
N ALA A 108 2.65 -21.74 -7.18
CA ALA A 108 2.14 -20.97 -6.04
C ALA A 108 2.11 -19.46 -6.34
N MET A 109 3.07 -18.94 -7.12
CA MET A 109 3.07 -17.55 -7.60
C MET A 109 1.85 -17.26 -8.48
N SER A 110 1.47 -18.17 -9.39
CA SER A 110 0.24 -18.02 -10.19
C SER A 110 -1.03 -18.01 -9.33
N ILE A 111 -1.12 -18.88 -8.31
CA ILE A 111 -2.25 -18.91 -7.37
C ILE A 111 -2.35 -17.58 -6.62
N LEU A 112 -1.24 -17.06 -6.07
CA LEU A 112 -1.22 -15.79 -5.35
C LEU A 112 -1.56 -14.59 -6.25
N ASN A 113 -1.12 -14.60 -7.52
CA ASN A 113 -1.50 -13.57 -8.49
C ASN A 113 -3.02 -13.58 -8.77
N SER A 114 -3.64 -14.75 -8.92
CA SER A 114 -5.09 -14.85 -9.09
C SER A 114 -5.86 -14.45 -7.82
N PHE A 115 -5.35 -14.82 -6.63
CA PHE A 115 -5.95 -14.43 -5.35
C PHE A 115 -6.01 -12.90 -5.16
N VAL A 116 -4.95 -12.17 -5.53
CA VAL A 116 -4.95 -10.70 -5.47
C VAL A 116 -6.00 -10.11 -6.41
N ASN A 117 -6.19 -10.68 -7.61
CA ASN A 117 -7.23 -10.22 -8.55
C ASN A 117 -8.65 -10.49 -8.01
N ASP A 118 -8.92 -11.70 -7.51
CA ASP A 118 -10.23 -12.07 -6.93
C ASP A 118 -10.63 -11.13 -5.78
N ILE A 119 -9.72 -10.86 -4.83
CA ILE A 119 -10.00 -9.92 -3.74
C ILE A 119 -10.14 -8.48 -4.24
N PHE A 120 -9.33 -8.05 -5.23
CA PHE A 120 -9.44 -6.72 -5.83
C PHE A 120 -10.80 -6.51 -6.52
N GLU A 121 -11.23 -7.47 -7.35
CA GLU A 121 -12.51 -7.42 -8.06
C GLU A 121 -13.70 -7.40 -7.09
N ARG A 122 -13.67 -8.21 -6.01
CA ARG A 122 -14.69 -8.18 -4.95
C ARG A 122 -14.78 -6.81 -4.26
N ILE A 123 -13.64 -6.23 -3.87
CA ILE A 123 -13.62 -4.90 -3.21
C ILE A 123 -14.08 -3.80 -4.19
N ALA A 124 -13.64 -3.85 -5.45
CA ALA A 124 -14.04 -2.87 -6.46
C ALA A 124 -15.54 -2.94 -6.77
N ALA A 125 -16.11 -4.16 -6.86
CA ALA A 125 -17.54 -4.37 -7.06
C ALA A 125 -18.38 -3.81 -5.90
N GLU A 126 -18.01 -4.11 -4.65
CA GLU A 126 -18.73 -3.55 -3.48
C GLU A 126 -18.56 -2.03 -3.35
N ALA A 127 -17.36 -1.49 -3.60
CA ALA A 127 -17.13 -0.05 -3.59
C ALA A 127 -17.93 0.70 -4.68
N SER A 128 -18.08 0.09 -5.86
CA SER A 128 -18.92 0.61 -6.94
C SER A 128 -20.40 0.67 -6.55
N LYS A 129 -20.94 -0.40 -5.93
CA LYS A 129 -22.31 -0.41 -5.38
C LYS A 129 -22.50 0.70 -4.33
N LEU A 130 -21.55 0.86 -3.41
CA LEU A 130 -21.60 1.89 -2.36
C LEU A 130 -21.57 3.32 -2.92
N ALA A 131 -20.78 3.56 -3.97
CA ALA A 131 -20.77 4.85 -4.68
C ALA A 131 -22.12 5.14 -5.36
N ALA A 132 -22.71 4.11 -6.01
CA ALA A 132 -24.03 4.20 -6.64
C ALA A 132 -25.15 4.49 -5.62
N TYR A 133 -25.17 3.79 -4.47
CA TYR A 133 -26.12 4.08 -3.38
C TYR A 133 -25.96 5.50 -2.82
N SER A 134 -24.72 6.00 -2.76
CA SER A 134 -24.39 7.37 -2.34
C SER A 134 -24.64 8.42 -3.43
N LYS A 135 -25.14 8.02 -4.61
CA LYS A 135 -25.37 8.86 -5.80
C LYS A 135 -24.13 9.63 -6.26
N ARG A 136 -22.94 9.01 -6.15
CA ARG A 136 -21.66 9.60 -6.58
C ARG A 136 -21.04 8.78 -7.72
N SER A 137 -20.52 9.48 -8.73
CA SER A 137 -19.77 8.90 -9.85
C SER A 137 -18.29 8.64 -9.53
N THR A 138 -17.81 9.07 -8.36
CA THR A 138 -16.41 8.91 -7.93
C THR A 138 -16.33 7.99 -6.73
N ILE A 139 -15.51 6.93 -6.83
CA ILE A 139 -15.16 6.06 -5.71
C ILE A 139 -14.05 6.76 -4.89
N SER A 140 -14.33 7.09 -3.63
CA SER A 140 -13.36 7.66 -2.69
C SER A 140 -12.77 6.58 -1.78
N SER A 141 -11.79 6.96 -0.96
CA SER A 141 -11.23 6.08 0.07
C SER A 141 -12.29 5.62 1.08
N ARG A 142 -13.39 6.35 1.23
CA ARG A 142 -14.52 6.02 2.12
C ARG A 142 -15.30 4.78 1.66
N GLU A 143 -15.59 4.69 0.37
CA GLU A 143 -16.28 3.54 -0.23
C GLU A 143 -15.37 2.31 -0.18
N ILE A 144 -14.07 2.45 -0.46
CA ILE A 144 -13.08 1.37 -0.32
C ILE A 144 -12.96 0.89 1.13
N HIS A 145 -12.84 1.80 2.11
CA HIS A 145 -12.78 1.47 3.55
C HIS A 145 -14.01 0.65 3.97
N THR A 146 -15.19 1.04 3.50
CA THR A 146 -16.45 0.36 3.83
C THR A 146 -16.54 -0.99 3.12
N ALA A 147 -16.20 -1.07 1.83
CA ALA A 147 -16.16 -2.32 1.06
C ALA A 147 -15.22 -3.37 1.67
N VAL A 148 -14.03 -2.97 2.16
CA VAL A 148 -13.09 -3.88 2.84
C VAL A 148 -13.70 -4.54 4.07
N ARG A 149 -14.59 -3.84 4.81
CA ARG A 149 -15.31 -4.40 5.97
C ARG A 149 -16.46 -5.34 5.58
N LEU A 150 -16.98 -5.23 4.36
CA LEU A 150 -18.02 -6.13 3.84
C LEU A 150 -17.40 -7.39 3.23
N VAL A 151 -16.26 -7.28 2.57
CA VAL A 151 -15.58 -8.39 1.87
C VAL A 151 -14.75 -9.27 2.83
N LEU A 152 -14.12 -8.71 3.85
CA LEU A 152 -13.25 -9.47 4.77
C LEU A 152 -13.95 -9.79 6.11
N PRO A 153 -13.89 -11.04 6.60
CA PRO A 153 -14.50 -11.43 7.87
C PRO A 153 -13.64 -11.05 9.09
N GLY A 154 -14.30 -10.82 10.22
CA GLY A 154 -13.69 -10.80 11.57
C GLY A 154 -12.48 -9.86 11.70
N GLU A 155 -11.42 -10.36 12.37
CA GLU A 155 -10.19 -9.59 12.65
C GLU A 155 -9.43 -9.15 11.38
N LEU A 156 -9.56 -9.88 10.27
CA LEU A 156 -8.91 -9.51 9.00
C LEU A 156 -9.38 -8.13 8.51
N SER A 157 -10.68 -7.84 8.67
CA SER A 157 -11.23 -6.52 8.32
C SER A 157 -10.61 -5.38 9.13
N LYS A 158 -10.38 -5.60 10.44
CA LYS A 158 -9.80 -4.60 11.35
C LYS A 158 -8.35 -4.32 10.99
N HIS A 159 -7.56 -5.37 10.74
CA HIS A 159 -6.17 -5.24 10.32
C HIS A 159 -6.06 -4.55 8.96
N ALA A 160 -6.83 -4.99 7.95
CA ALA A 160 -6.84 -4.40 6.62
C ALA A 160 -7.21 -2.91 6.63
N VAL A 161 -8.23 -2.51 7.38
CA VAL A 161 -8.60 -1.10 7.59
C VAL A 161 -7.48 -0.31 8.27
N SER A 162 -6.80 -0.90 9.26
CA SER A 162 -5.71 -0.23 9.97
C SER A 162 -4.50 0.01 9.06
N GLU A 163 -4.13 -0.95 8.20
CA GLU A 163 -3.04 -0.81 7.23
C GLU A 163 -3.42 0.16 6.10
N GLY A 164 -4.65 0.10 5.59
CA GLY A 164 -5.15 1.04 4.59
C GLY A 164 -5.10 2.49 5.09
N THR A 165 -5.52 2.73 6.33
CA THR A 165 -5.47 4.07 6.95
C THR A 165 -4.02 4.55 7.09
N LYS A 166 -3.10 3.71 7.59
CA LYS A 166 -1.66 4.03 7.68
C LYS A 166 -1.07 4.40 6.32
N ALA A 167 -1.46 3.69 5.26
CA ALA A 167 -0.99 3.96 3.90
C ALA A 167 -1.49 5.31 3.38
N VAL A 168 -2.78 5.63 3.56
CA VAL A 168 -3.35 6.93 3.17
C VAL A 168 -2.66 8.08 3.91
N THR A 169 -2.51 8.00 5.23
CA THR A 169 -1.81 9.05 6.01
C THR A 169 -0.38 9.26 5.54
N LYS A 170 0.39 8.18 5.32
CA LYS A 170 1.76 8.25 4.78
C LYS A 170 1.82 8.91 3.42
N TYR A 171 0.90 8.56 2.52
CA TYR A 171 0.82 9.16 1.19
C TYR A 171 0.53 10.66 1.24
N THR A 172 -0.49 11.07 2.01
CA THR A 172 -0.83 12.49 2.18
C THR A 172 0.32 13.28 2.84
N SER A 173 1.08 12.67 3.77
CA SER A 173 2.25 13.33 4.37
C SER A 173 3.49 13.39 3.46
N ALA A 174 3.57 12.55 2.42
CA ALA A 174 4.66 12.54 1.45
C ALA A 174 4.38 13.38 0.19
N ALA A 175 3.11 13.78 0.00
CA ALA A 175 2.66 14.67 -1.07
C ALA A 175 2.65 16.15 -0.67
N LYS A 176 3.30 16.51 0.46
CA LYS A 176 3.34 17.83 1.06
C LYS A 176 4.78 18.20 1.43
#